data_AF-A0A819WDL1-F1
#
_entry.id   AF-A0A819WDL1-F1
#
_cell.length_a   1.000
_cell.length_b   1.000
_cell.length_c   1.000
_cell.angle_alpha   90.00
_cell.angle_beta   90.00
_cell.angle_gamma   90.00
#
_symmetry.space_group_name_H-M   'P 1'
#
loop_
_entity.id
_entity.type
_entity.pdbx_description
1 polymer ?
#
loop_
_entity_poly.entity_id
_entity_poly.type
_entity_poly.pdbx_seq_one_letter_code
_entity_poly.pdbx_strand_id
1 'polypeptide(L)'
;MDAAIEQYTPTDTRNDNPTVSLSLPYSLHPSCLHMQVRSGSKTKNLVQFAVRKLFSSDQNSPNIEQVTWNAFGDGISKAIACAEMMKRRSTINFYEYVQIGYKRIEQIWQPVNLNVELDTLKVNKDIPAIYKRIKTKRTKYCFCLIMSSVALIFDVIFSFLITLIFLYRCGNYRRQHPLTTVAVYISWAFSVLFVFLLPLDISLVNIYLLIDNYRCEAITTDLCRSRNALHLGFTDQS
;
A
#
# COMPACT_ATOMS: atom_id res chain seq x y z
N MET A 1 15.53 -44.86 -6.57
CA MET A 1 14.35 -44.19 -5.98
C MET A 1 13.39 -43.69 -7.06
N ASP A 2 13.90 -43.18 -8.18
CA ASP A 2 13.05 -42.60 -9.23
C ASP A 2 12.13 -43.61 -9.95
N ALA A 3 12.56 -44.88 -10.12
CA ALA A 3 11.74 -45.93 -10.75
C ALA A 3 10.49 -46.34 -9.94
N ALA A 4 10.45 -46.06 -8.62
CA ALA A 4 9.28 -46.35 -7.79
C ALA A 4 8.21 -45.24 -7.89
N ILE A 5 8.60 -44.03 -8.31
CA ILE A 5 7.70 -42.87 -8.38
C ILE A 5 6.84 -42.92 -9.65
N GLU A 6 7.31 -43.56 -10.73
CA GLU A 6 6.53 -43.75 -11.97
C GLU A 6 5.25 -44.58 -11.78
N GLN A 7 5.14 -45.34 -10.68
CA GLN A 7 3.96 -46.17 -10.38
C GLN A 7 2.84 -45.42 -9.66
N TYR A 8 3.01 -44.13 -9.36
CA TYR A 8 2.04 -43.34 -8.60
C TYR A 8 1.65 -42.07 -9.36
N THR A 9 0.35 -41.79 -9.43
CA THR A 9 -0.16 -40.52 -9.95
C THR A 9 -0.62 -39.64 -8.79
N PRO A 10 -0.23 -38.34 -8.79
CA PRO A 10 -0.79 -37.40 -7.83
C PRO A 10 -2.29 -37.27 -8.14
N THR A 11 -3.15 -37.58 -7.17
CA THR A 11 -4.57 -37.24 -7.33
C THR A 11 -4.68 -35.73 -7.36
N ASP A 12 -5.45 -35.21 -8.33
CA ASP A 12 -5.72 -33.78 -8.44
C ASP A 12 -6.58 -33.37 -7.24
N THR A 13 -5.93 -33.03 -6.13
CA THR A 13 -6.55 -32.39 -4.95
C THR A 13 -6.92 -30.97 -5.33
N ARG A 14 -7.76 -30.81 -6.35
CA ARG A 14 -8.22 -29.53 -6.90
C ARG A 14 -9.24 -28.86 -5.98
N ASN A 15 -9.82 -29.60 -5.03
CA ASN A 15 -10.91 -29.09 -4.19
C ASN A 15 -10.91 -29.50 -2.71
N ASP A 16 -10.07 -30.42 -2.26
CA ASP A 16 -10.04 -30.74 -0.83
C ASP A 16 -9.16 -29.70 -0.14
N ASN A 17 -9.77 -28.85 0.68
CA ASN A 17 -9.04 -27.97 1.59
C ASN A 17 -8.01 -28.83 2.33
N PRO A 18 -6.69 -28.72 2.05
CA PRO A 18 -5.73 -29.43 2.88
C PRO A 18 -5.84 -28.79 4.26
N THR A 19 -6.28 -29.59 5.24
CA THR A 19 -6.36 -29.26 6.66
C THR A 19 -4.94 -29.06 7.17
N VAL A 20 -4.31 -27.96 6.78
CA VAL A 20 -3.07 -27.47 7.36
C VAL A 20 -3.20 -25.96 7.37
N SER A 21 -3.51 -25.47 8.56
CA SER A 21 -3.45 -24.08 8.96
C SER A 21 -2.03 -23.58 8.75
N LEU A 22 -1.80 -22.94 7.60
CA LEU A 22 -0.82 -21.87 7.60
C LEU A 22 -1.37 -20.87 8.61
N SER A 23 -0.80 -20.83 9.81
CA SER A 23 -1.04 -19.74 10.74
C SER A 23 -0.77 -18.48 9.94
N LEU A 24 -1.82 -17.74 9.61
CA LEU A 24 -1.69 -16.44 8.97
C LEU A 24 -0.62 -15.71 9.79
N PRO A 25 0.47 -15.20 9.20
CA PRO A 25 1.62 -14.72 9.98
C PRO A 25 1.32 -13.43 10.77
N TYR A 26 0.04 -13.09 10.95
CA TYR A 26 -0.37 -11.83 11.49
C TYR A 26 -1.76 -11.93 12.13
N SER A 27 -1.87 -11.52 13.39
CA SER A 27 -3.13 -11.17 14.02
C SER A 27 -3.83 -10.12 13.17
N LEU A 28 -4.87 -10.51 12.44
CA LEU A 28 -5.62 -9.60 11.58
C LEU A 28 -6.17 -8.46 12.43
N HIS A 29 -5.74 -7.24 12.15
CA HIS A 29 -6.43 -6.06 12.64
C HIS A 29 -7.90 -6.17 12.22
N PRO A 30 -8.89 -5.85 13.08
CA PRO A 30 -10.32 -6.04 12.77
C PRO A 30 -10.77 -5.30 11.50
N SER A 31 -10.05 -4.26 11.10
CA SER A 31 -10.28 -3.46 9.87
C SER A 31 -9.57 -4.00 8.61
N CYS A 32 -9.14 -5.26 8.61
CA CYS A 32 -8.39 -5.89 7.51
C CYS A 32 -9.27 -6.79 6.65
N LEU A 33 -9.33 -6.51 5.36
CA LEU A 33 -9.98 -7.40 4.40
C LEU A 33 -9.00 -8.49 3.94
N HIS A 34 -9.38 -9.75 4.12
CA HIS A 34 -8.61 -10.90 3.66
C HIS A 34 -9.08 -11.42 2.30
N MET A 35 -8.18 -11.50 1.33
CA MET A 35 -8.47 -11.93 -0.03
C MET A 35 -7.55 -13.10 -0.41
N GLN A 36 -8.12 -14.30 -0.54
CA GLN A 36 -7.40 -15.45 -1.09
C GLN A 36 -7.54 -15.49 -2.61
N VAL A 37 -6.41 -15.55 -3.31
CA VAL A 37 -6.34 -15.64 -4.77
C VAL A 37 -5.89 -17.05 -5.14
N ARG A 38 -6.74 -17.74 -5.91
CA ARG A 38 -6.48 -19.07 -6.44
C ARG A 38 -6.27 -18.98 -7.96
N SER A 39 -5.72 -20.03 -8.56
CA SER A 39 -5.53 -20.15 -10.01
C SER A 39 -6.86 -20.02 -10.78
N GLY A 40 -7.99 -20.49 -10.23
CA GLY A 40 -9.33 -20.31 -10.81
C GLY A 40 -10.00 -18.94 -10.58
N SER A 41 -9.41 -18.06 -9.77
CA SER A 41 -10.07 -16.80 -9.39
C SER A 41 -10.10 -15.78 -10.54
N LYS A 42 -11.26 -15.12 -10.72
CA LYS A 42 -11.42 -14.00 -11.66
C LYS A 42 -10.88 -12.71 -11.06
N THR A 43 -9.71 -12.27 -11.53
CA THR A 43 -8.98 -11.09 -11.01
C THR A 43 -9.85 -9.83 -10.98
N LYS A 44 -10.60 -9.55 -12.05
CA LYS A 44 -11.50 -8.38 -12.13
C LYS A 44 -12.52 -8.34 -10.99
N ASN A 45 -13.11 -9.49 -10.65
CA ASN A 45 -14.13 -9.59 -9.60
C ASN A 45 -13.51 -9.36 -8.22
N LEU A 46 -12.37 -10.00 -7.97
CA LEU A 46 -11.62 -9.83 -6.72
C LEU A 46 -11.22 -8.38 -6.50
N VAL A 47 -10.61 -7.76 -7.51
CA VAL A 47 -10.16 -6.36 -7.43
C VAL A 47 -11.35 -5.42 -7.27
N GLN A 48 -12.45 -5.63 -8.00
CA GLN A 48 -13.64 -4.79 -7.89
C GLN A 48 -14.27 -4.90 -6.49
N PHE A 49 -14.34 -6.11 -5.93
CA PHE A 49 -14.83 -6.32 -4.58
C PHE A 49 -13.94 -5.62 -3.54
N ALA A 50 -12.63 -5.80 -3.63
CA ALA A 50 -11.66 -5.18 -2.71
C ALA A 50 -11.73 -3.64 -2.77
N VAL A 51 -11.73 -3.05 -3.96
CA VAL A 51 -11.84 -1.59 -4.15
C VAL A 51 -13.15 -1.07 -3.57
N ARG A 52 -14.29 -1.72 -3.86
CA ARG A 52 -15.58 -1.32 -3.26
C ARG A 52 -15.48 -1.33 -1.75
N LYS A 53 -15.07 -2.44 -1.13
CA LYS A 53 -15.00 -2.55 0.32
C LYS A 53 -13.99 -1.59 0.98
N LEU A 54 -12.90 -1.25 0.31
CA LEU A 54 -11.90 -0.30 0.82
C LEU A 54 -12.36 1.16 0.76
N PHE A 55 -13.19 1.51 -0.23
CA PHE A 55 -13.68 2.88 -0.45
C PHE A 55 -15.18 3.07 -0.13
N SER A 56 -15.88 2.00 0.25
CA SER A 56 -17.27 2.05 0.69
C SER A 56 -17.35 2.80 2.02
N SER A 57 -17.87 4.02 1.96
CA SER A 57 -18.23 4.81 3.14
C SER A 57 -19.66 4.47 3.57
N ASP A 58 -19.94 3.19 3.79
CA ASP A 58 -21.26 2.74 4.23
C ASP A 58 -21.32 2.70 5.77
N GLN A 59 -22.29 3.38 6.38
CA GLN A 59 -22.38 3.54 7.84
C GLN A 59 -22.58 2.19 8.58
N ASN A 60 -23.16 1.19 7.91
CA ASN A 60 -23.44 -0.12 8.50
C ASN A 60 -22.30 -1.15 8.34
N SER A 61 -21.23 -0.86 7.59
CA SER A 61 -20.10 -1.78 7.40
C SER A 61 -18.86 -1.33 8.20
N PRO A 62 -18.02 -2.26 8.68
CA PRO A 62 -16.76 -1.89 9.30
C PRO A 62 -15.89 -1.13 8.30
N ASN A 63 -15.33 0.02 8.71
CA ASN A 63 -14.40 0.79 7.91
C ASN A 63 -13.12 -0.04 7.68
N ILE A 64 -12.95 -0.53 6.45
CA ILE A 64 -11.77 -1.32 6.05
C ILE A 64 -10.66 -0.36 5.65
N GLU A 65 -9.50 -0.49 6.29
CA GLU A 65 -8.35 0.40 6.03
C GLU A 65 -7.22 -0.30 5.26
N GLN A 66 -7.26 -1.63 5.25
CA GLN A 66 -6.21 -2.45 4.66
C GLN A 66 -6.77 -3.71 4.01
N VAL A 67 -6.11 -4.14 2.93
CA VAL A 67 -6.44 -5.34 2.16
C VAL A 67 -5.22 -6.24 2.12
N THR A 68 -5.44 -7.55 2.27
CA THR A 68 -4.39 -8.57 2.24
C THR A 68 -4.68 -9.56 1.12
N TRP A 69 -3.70 -9.76 0.24
CA TRP A 69 -3.75 -10.65 -0.91
C TRP A 69 -2.89 -11.88 -0.61
N ASN A 70 -3.54 -13.03 -0.48
CA ASN A 70 -2.89 -14.30 -0.19
C ASN A 70 -2.95 -15.21 -1.39
N ALA A 71 -1.83 -15.83 -1.74
CA ALA A 71 -1.82 -16.88 -2.77
C ALA A 71 -0.74 -17.92 -2.51
N PHE A 72 -0.94 -19.06 -3.17
CA PHE A 72 -0.07 -20.24 -3.09
C PHE A 72 0.16 -20.77 -4.51
N GLY A 73 1.36 -21.28 -4.78
CA GLY A 73 1.73 -21.88 -6.07
C GLY A 73 1.36 -21.00 -7.27
N ASP A 74 0.64 -21.56 -8.24
CA ASP A 74 0.26 -20.89 -9.49
C ASP A 74 -0.65 -19.65 -9.31
N GLY A 75 -1.19 -19.44 -8.11
CA GLY A 75 -1.96 -18.25 -7.77
C GLY A 75 -1.11 -17.00 -7.46
N ILE A 76 0.19 -17.15 -7.22
CA ILE A 76 1.07 -16.07 -6.72
C ILE A 76 1.10 -14.88 -7.68
N SER A 77 1.37 -15.13 -8.97
CA SER A 77 1.43 -14.08 -9.99
C SER A 77 0.10 -13.33 -10.11
N LYS A 78 -1.04 -14.03 -9.93
CA LYS A 78 -2.37 -13.41 -9.91
C LYS A 78 -2.58 -12.54 -8.67
N ALA A 79 -2.09 -12.93 -7.50
CA ALA A 79 -2.18 -12.09 -6.30
C ALA A 79 -1.40 -10.79 -6.46
N ILE A 80 -0.19 -10.85 -7.03
CA ILE A 80 0.60 -9.66 -7.35
C ILE A 80 -0.16 -8.79 -8.34
N ALA A 81 -0.69 -9.38 -9.42
CA ALA A 81 -1.48 -8.64 -10.41
C ALA A 81 -2.74 -7.99 -9.80
N CYS A 82 -3.50 -8.70 -8.96
CA CYS A 82 -4.66 -8.16 -8.26
C CYS A 82 -4.28 -6.94 -7.40
N ALA A 83 -3.19 -7.04 -6.65
CA ALA A 83 -2.66 -5.95 -5.87
C ALA A 83 -2.27 -4.73 -6.72
N GLU A 84 -1.52 -4.94 -7.80
CA GLU A 84 -1.11 -3.86 -8.71
C GLU A 84 -2.31 -3.22 -9.42
N MET A 85 -3.27 -4.02 -9.88
CA MET A 85 -4.51 -3.53 -10.48
C MET A 85 -5.35 -2.72 -9.49
N MET A 86 -5.42 -3.15 -8.22
CA MET A 86 -6.09 -2.41 -7.16
C MET A 86 -5.45 -1.03 -6.98
N LYS A 87 -4.11 -0.98 -6.87
CA LYS A 87 -3.36 0.28 -6.76
C LYS A 87 -3.62 1.19 -7.97
N ARG A 88 -3.55 0.67 -9.20
CA ARG A 88 -3.81 1.48 -10.42
C ARG A 88 -5.21 2.10 -10.48
N ARG A 89 -6.21 1.49 -9.85
CA ARG A 89 -7.59 2.01 -9.81
C ARG A 89 -7.79 3.14 -8.79
N SER A 90 -6.79 3.42 -7.96
CA SER A 90 -6.87 4.41 -6.89
C SER A 90 -5.70 5.37 -7.01
N THR A 91 -5.98 6.67 -7.03
CA THR A 91 -4.96 7.73 -7.12
C THR A 91 -4.24 8.00 -5.80
N ILE A 92 -4.44 7.13 -4.81
CA ILE A 92 -4.01 7.32 -3.42
C ILE A 92 -2.70 6.57 -3.20
N ASN A 93 -1.83 7.13 -2.36
CA ASN A 93 -0.61 6.45 -1.96
C ASN A 93 -0.90 5.30 -0.99
N PHE A 94 -0.21 4.18 -1.15
CA PHE A 94 -0.37 3.00 -0.30
C PHE A 94 0.93 2.67 0.45
N TYR A 95 0.79 2.13 1.66
CA TYR A 95 1.85 1.38 2.32
C TYR A 95 1.73 -0.08 1.90
N GLU A 96 2.84 -0.68 1.50
CA GLU A 96 2.91 -2.06 1.03
C GLU A 96 3.85 -2.87 1.91
N TYR A 97 3.41 -4.06 2.29
CA TYR A 97 4.22 -5.07 2.97
C TYR A 97 4.04 -6.41 2.25
N VAL A 98 5.15 -7.06 1.91
CA VAL A 98 5.14 -8.36 1.23
C VAL A 98 5.96 -9.35 2.05
N GLN A 99 5.35 -10.49 2.32
CA GLN A 99 6.01 -11.63 2.94
C GLN A 99 5.88 -12.84 2.04
N ILE A 100 7.00 -13.51 1.81
CA ILE A 100 7.07 -14.76 1.07
C ILE A 100 7.39 -15.90 2.05
N GLY A 101 6.95 -17.10 1.73
CA GLY A 101 7.23 -18.28 2.53
C GLY A 101 6.86 -19.55 1.79
N TYR A 102 6.84 -20.66 2.51
CA TYR A 102 6.39 -21.94 2.01
C TYR A 102 5.20 -22.43 2.83
N LYS A 103 4.25 -23.07 2.16
CA LYS A 103 3.13 -23.79 2.75
C LYS A 103 3.33 -25.27 2.51
N ARG A 104 3.50 -26.05 3.58
CA ARG A 104 3.45 -27.51 3.49
C ARG A 104 2.03 -27.96 3.19
N ILE A 105 1.88 -28.75 2.15
CA ILE A 105 0.64 -29.45 1.82
C ILE A 105 0.90 -30.95 1.85
N GLU A 106 -0.11 -31.70 2.26
CA GLU A 106 -0.08 -33.16 2.18
C GLU A 106 -0.81 -33.57 0.90
N GLN A 107 -0.13 -34.29 0.02
CA GLN A 107 -0.71 -34.88 -1.18
C GLN A 107 -0.82 -36.38 -0.99
N ILE A 108 -2.00 -36.92 -1.26
CA ILE A 108 -2.22 -38.36 -1.31
C ILE A 108 -1.94 -38.79 -2.75
N TRP A 109 -1.12 -39.81 -2.96
CA TRP A 109 -0.82 -40.37 -4.26
C TRP A 109 -1.41 -41.78 -4.33
N GLN A 110 -2.13 -42.06 -5.41
CA GLN A 110 -2.72 -43.36 -5.66
C GLN A 110 -1.83 -44.16 -6.63
N PRO A 111 -1.70 -45.48 -6.44
CA PRO A 111 -0.98 -46.32 -7.38
C PRO A 111 -1.71 -46.36 -8.73
N VAL A 112 -0.93 -46.32 -9.82
CA VAL A 112 -1.43 -46.30 -11.21
C VAL A 112 -2.07 -47.63 -11.61
N ASN A 113 -1.57 -48.75 -11.07
CA ASN A 113 -2.07 -50.09 -11.34
C ASN A 113 -2.89 -50.61 -10.15
N LEU A 114 -4.21 -50.73 -10.32
CA LEU A 114 -5.14 -51.23 -9.29
C LEU A 114 -5.02 -52.75 -9.04
N ASN A 115 -4.25 -53.47 -9.85
CA ASN A 115 -4.12 -54.93 -9.83
C ASN A 115 -3.06 -55.43 -8.82
N VAL A 116 -2.31 -54.50 -8.21
CA VAL A 116 -1.35 -54.79 -7.15
C VAL A 116 -1.84 -54.06 -5.92
N GLU A 117 -1.94 -54.77 -4.79
CA GLU A 117 -2.43 -54.24 -3.51
C GLU A 117 -1.37 -53.30 -2.89
N LEU A 118 -1.20 -52.12 -3.50
CA LEU A 118 -0.29 -51.07 -3.05
C LEU A 118 -1.04 -50.05 -2.19
N ASP A 119 -0.42 -49.67 -1.07
CA ASP A 119 -0.96 -48.65 -0.17
C ASP A 119 -0.89 -47.24 -0.76
N THR A 120 -1.84 -46.39 -0.36
CA THR A 120 -1.84 -44.97 -0.69
C THR A 120 -0.67 -44.25 -0.04
N LEU A 121 0.12 -43.53 -0.84
CA LEU A 121 1.29 -42.80 -0.34
C LEU A 121 0.91 -41.37 0.05
N LYS A 122 1.23 -40.96 1.28
CA LYS A 122 1.12 -39.56 1.72
C LYS A 122 2.47 -38.86 1.53
N VAL A 123 2.51 -37.89 0.62
CA VAL A 123 3.70 -37.10 0.33
C VAL A 123 3.50 -35.65 0.78
N ASN A 124 4.39 -35.16 1.62
CA ASN A 124 4.40 -33.76 2.01
C ASN A 124 5.19 -32.95 0.98
N LYS A 125 4.55 -31.91 0.43
CA LYS A 125 5.16 -30.97 -0.51
C LYS A 125 5.10 -29.55 0.03
N ASP A 126 6.23 -28.85 -0.04
CA ASP A 126 6.30 -27.44 0.31
C ASP A 126 6.03 -26.59 -0.95
N ILE A 127 4.94 -25.83 -0.93
CA ILE A 127 4.51 -24.96 -2.04
C ILE A 127 4.84 -23.50 -1.70
N PRO A 128 5.35 -22.70 -2.64
CA PRO A 128 5.59 -21.28 -2.38
C PRO A 128 4.28 -20.55 -2.04
N ALA A 129 4.38 -19.60 -1.11
CA ALA A 129 3.28 -18.81 -0.59
C ALA A 129 3.65 -17.31 -0.60
N ILE A 130 2.69 -16.46 -0.93
CA ILE A 130 2.82 -15.01 -0.85
C ILE A 130 1.71 -14.41 -0.01
N TYR A 131 2.08 -13.44 0.82
CA TYR A 131 1.20 -12.58 1.59
C TYR A 131 1.53 -11.13 1.27
N LYS A 132 0.62 -10.43 0.59
CA LYS A 132 0.80 -9.02 0.22
C LYS A 132 -0.26 -8.15 0.89
N ARG A 133 0.16 -7.33 1.85
CA ARG A 133 -0.70 -6.40 2.58
C ARG A 133 -0.56 -4.99 2.00
N ILE A 134 -1.69 -4.33 1.80
CA ILE A 134 -1.79 -2.98 1.27
C ILE A 134 -2.64 -2.15 2.23
N LYS A 135 -2.09 -1.06 2.76
CA LYS A 135 -2.79 -0.10 3.63
C LYS A 135 -2.89 1.26 2.94
N THR A 136 -4.07 1.87 2.94
CA THR A 136 -4.28 3.19 2.33
C THR A 136 -3.64 4.28 3.19
N LYS A 137 -2.80 5.14 2.60
CA LYS A 137 -2.38 6.38 3.28
C LYS A 137 -3.47 7.43 3.07
N ARG A 138 -4.30 7.66 4.10
CA ARG A 138 -5.21 8.83 4.09
C ARG A 138 -4.39 10.10 4.30
N THR A 139 -3.85 10.67 3.22
CA THR A 139 -3.26 12.02 3.25
C THR A 139 -4.38 13.05 3.38
N LYS A 140 -4.88 13.27 4.60
CA LYS A 140 -5.75 14.41 4.94
C LYS A 140 -5.07 15.76 4.61
N TYR A 141 -3.74 15.76 4.59
CA TYR A 141 -2.91 16.95 4.43
C TYR A 141 -2.91 17.55 3.01
N CYS A 142 -3.17 16.78 1.95
CA CYS A 142 -3.14 17.32 0.60
C CYS A 142 -4.36 18.23 0.33
N PHE A 143 -5.55 17.83 0.82
CA PHE A 143 -6.75 18.66 0.76
C PHE A 143 -6.61 19.93 1.62
N CYS A 144 -6.02 19.80 2.81
CA CYS A 144 -5.75 20.94 3.70
C CYS A 144 -4.71 21.92 3.12
N LEU A 145 -3.65 21.41 2.50
CA LEU A 145 -2.63 22.22 1.81
C LEU A 145 -3.22 22.99 0.63
N ILE A 146 -4.11 22.38 -0.15
CA ILE A 146 -4.78 23.08 -1.28
C ILE A 146 -5.69 24.19 -0.74
N MET A 147 -6.48 23.93 0.30
CA MET A 147 -7.34 24.96 0.90
C MET A 147 -6.55 26.12 1.52
N SER A 148 -5.41 25.83 2.16
CA SER A 148 -4.51 26.86 2.69
C SER A 148 -3.80 27.65 1.58
N SER A 149 -3.39 27.00 0.49
CA SER A 149 -2.72 27.66 -0.63
C SER A 149 -3.66 28.64 -1.35
N VAL A 150 -4.93 28.27 -1.54
CA VAL A 150 -5.92 29.16 -2.17
C VAL A 150 -6.20 30.40 -1.31
N ALA A 151 -6.28 30.24 0.02
CA ALA A 151 -6.44 31.38 0.93
C ALA A 151 -5.23 32.33 0.90
N LEU A 152 -4.01 31.79 0.92
CA LEU A 152 -2.80 32.61 0.81
C LEU A 152 -2.69 33.33 -0.54
N ILE A 153 -3.03 32.66 -1.64
CA ILE A 153 -3.06 33.28 -2.96
C ILE A 153 -4.06 34.45 -2.98
N PHE A 154 -5.24 34.27 -2.38
CA PHE A 154 -6.24 35.32 -2.28
C PHE A 154 -5.74 36.53 -1.47
N ASP A 155 -5.12 36.30 -0.31
CA ASP A 155 -4.57 37.37 0.53
C ASP A 155 -3.44 38.14 -0.17
N VAL A 156 -2.56 37.44 -0.90
CA VAL A 156 -1.49 38.06 -1.69
C VAL A 156 -2.08 38.92 -2.83
N ILE A 157 -3.10 38.41 -3.54
CA ILE A 157 -3.79 39.16 -4.60
C ILE A 157 -4.50 40.39 -4.03
N PHE A 158 -5.18 40.26 -2.89
CA PHE A 158 -5.90 41.36 -2.26
C PHE A 158 -4.96 42.47 -1.81
N SER A 159 -3.83 42.11 -1.18
CA SER A 159 -2.83 43.07 -0.73
C SER A 159 -2.10 43.75 -1.90
N PHE A 160 -1.90 43.03 -3.01
CA PHE A 160 -1.43 43.61 -4.26
C PHE A 160 -2.39 44.67 -4.81
N LEU A 161 -3.70 44.36 -4.88
CA LEU A 161 -4.71 45.30 -5.36
C LEU A 161 -4.80 46.56 -4.49
N ILE A 162 -4.73 46.43 -3.16
CA ILE A 162 -4.70 47.58 -2.26
C ILE A 162 -3.50 48.47 -2.53
N THR A 163 -2.31 47.89 -2.70
CA THR A 163 -1.08 48.65 -3.00
C THR A 163 -1.19 49.37 -4.34
N LEU A 164 -1.78 48.72 -5.35
CA LEU A 164 -2.00 49.30 -6.67
C LEU A 164 -3.02 50.45 -6.64
N ILE A 165 -4.10 50.30 -5.88
CA ILE A 165 -5.13 51.34 -5.67
C ILE A 165 -4.54 52.53 -4.90
N PHE A 166 -3.70 52.27 -3.89
CA PHE A 166 -3.04 53.32 -3.11
C PHE A 166 -2.06 54.11 -3.98
N LEU A 167 -1.23 53.43 -4.77
CA LEU A 167 -0.36 54.11 -5.73
C LEU A 167 -1.13 54.86 -6.81
N TYR A 168 -2.23 54.30 -7.30
CA TYR A 168 -3.08 54.97 -8.29
C TYR A 168 -3.72 56.24 -7.72
N ARG A 169 -4.12 56.25 -6.45
CA ARG A 169 -4.69 57.44 -5.79
C ARG A 169 -3.66 58.47 -5.33
N CYS A 170 -2.48 58.04 -4.87
CA CYS A 170 -1.43 58.94 -4.39
C CYS A 170 -0.50 59.43 -5.51
N GLY A 171 -0.53 58.81 -6.69
CA GLY A 171 0.27 59.20 -7.84
C GLY A 171 -0.32 60.38 -8.60
N ASN A 172 -0.06 61.61 -8.14
CA ASN A 172 -0.28 62.81 -8.96
C ASN A 172 0.68 62.78 -10.17
N TYR A 173 0.17 62.32 -11.31
CA TYR A 173 0.85 61.73 -12.48
C TYR A 173 1.70 62.69 -13.36
N ARG A 174 2.23 63.81 -12.84
CA ARG A 174 2.98 64.76 -13.70
C ARG A 174 4.49 64.84 -13.52
N ARG A 175 5.14 64.12 -12.58
CA ARG A 175 6.62 64.15 -12.46
C ARG A 175 7.35 62.89 -11.96
N GLN A 176 6.70 61.80 -11.56
CA GLN A 176 7.41 60.62 -11.04
C GLN A 176 7.62 59.54 -12.11
N HIS A 177 8.87 59.05 -12.24
CA HIS A 177 9.27 58.06 -13.24
C HIS A 177 8.59 56.70 -12.96
N PRO A 178 7.96 56.05 -13.96
CA PRO A 178 7.21 54.80 -13.77
C PRO A 178 8.06 53.64 -13.24
N LEU A 179 9.39 53.70 -13.41
CA LEU A 179 10.33 52.71 -12.90
C LEU A 179 10.35 52.63 -11.37
N THR A 180 10.13 53.75 -10.66
CA THR A 180 10.17 53.76 -9.19
C THR A 180 8.99 52.99 -8.61
N THR A 181 7.81 53.12 -9.22
CA THR A 181 6.60 52.36 -8.88
C THR A 181 6.80 50.85 -9.07
N VAL A 182 7.42 50.46 -10.18
CA VAL A 182 7.71 49.04 -10.47
C VAL A 182 8.75 48.48 -9.50
N ALA A 183 9.78 49.26 -9.14
CA ALA A 183 10.81 48.82 -8.20
C ALA A 183 10.26 48.58 -6.78
N VAL A 184 9.44 49.50 -6.28
CA VAL A 184 8.79 49.35 -4.96
C VAL A 184 7.85 48.15 -4.97
N TYR A 185 7.13 47.94 -6.08
CA TYR A 185 6.25 46.79 -6.22
C TYR A 185 7.00 45.45 -6.22
N ILE A 186 8.08 45.33 -6.98
CA ILE A 186 8.90 44.11 -7.03
C ILE A 186 9.53 43.84 -5.66
N SER A 187 10.02 44.87 -4.97
CA SER A 187 10.59 44.72 -3.62
C SER A 187 9.57 44.24 -2.60
N TRP A 188 8.33 44.72 -2.69
CA TRP A 188 7.25 44.32 -1.79
C TRP A 188 6.77 42.90 -2.09
N ALA A 189 6.62 42.54 -3.37
CA ALA A 189 6.28 41.18 -3.80
C ALA A 189 7.33 40.15 -3.34
N PHE A 190 8.62 40.50 -3.43
CA PHE A 190 9.71 39.65 -2.97
C PHE A 190 9.72 39.48 -1.44
N SER A 191 9.44 40.54 -0.69
CA SER A 191 9.35 40.47 0.78
C SER A 191 8.22 39.56 1.25
N VAL A 192 7.06 39.59 0.59
CA VAL A 192 5.90 38.74 0.93
C VAL A 192 6.16 37.29 0.53
N LEU A 193 6.76 37.06 -0.63
CA LEU A 193 7.13 35.73 -1.12
C LEU A 193 8.07 34.99 -0.15
N PHE A 194 9.08 35.67 0.42
CA PHE A 194 10.00 35.03 1.37
C PHE A 194 9.34 34.60 2.68
N VAL A 195 8.45 35.42 3.25
CA VAL A 195 7.74 35.12 4.50
C VAL A 195 6.87 33.86 4.37
N PHE A 196 6.31 33.59 3.19
CA PHE A 196 5.51 32.40 2.93
C PHE A 196 6.32 31.19 2.42
N LEU A 197 7.45 31.42 1.76
CA LEU A 197 8.33 30.33 1.32
C LEU A 197 9.04 29.63 2.49
N LEU A 198 9.50 30.40 3.48
CA LEU A 198 10.19 29.86 4.66
C LEU A 198 9.38 28.78 5.41
N PRO A 199 8.11 29.01 5.81
CA PRO A 199 7.32 27.99 6.50
C PRO A 199 6.93 26.82 5.59
N LEU A 200 6.77 27.01 4.28
CA LEU A 200 6.51 25.92 3.33
C LEU A 200 7.74 25.02 3.18
N ASP A 201 8.93 25.58 3.03
CA ASP A 201 10.18 24.81 2.92
C ASP A 201 10.48 24.02 4.18
N ILE A 202 10.33 24.63 5.37
CA ILE A 202 10.54 23.93 6.65
C ILE A 202 9.51 22.81 6.83
N SER A 203 8.25 23.07 6.50
CA SER A 203 7.19 22.06 6.59
C SER A 203 7.42 20.91 5.61
N LEU A 204 7.86 21.20 4.38
CA LEU A 204 8.20 20.19 3.39
C LEU A 204 9.37 19.33 3.87
N VAL A 205 10.47 19.95 4.32
CA VAL A 205 11.64 19.25 4.84
C VAL A 205 11.25 18.36 6.03
N ASN A 206 10.46 18.87 6.98
CA ASN A 206 10.04 18.12 8.15
C ASN A 206 9.11 16.95 7.79
N ILE A 207 8.21 17.14 6.82
CA ILE A 207 7.37 16.06 6.28
C ILE A 207 8.23 14.98 5.61
N TYR A 208 9.23 15.36 4.81
CA TYR A 208 10.13 14.39 4.18
C TYR A 208 10.90 13.58 5.21
N LEU A 209 11.47 14.23 6.23
CA LEU A 209 12.19 13.56 7.33
C LEU A 209 11.27 12.64 8.14
N LEU A 210 10.04 13.07 8.41
CA LEU A 210 9.05 12.26 9.11
C LEU A 210 8.67 11.02 8.28
N ILE A 211 8.44 11.18 6.98
CA ILE A 211 8.17 10.05 6.08
C ILE A 211 9.35 9.07 6.05
N ASP A 212 10.59 9.57 6.01
CA ASP A 212 11.78 8.71 5.99
C ASP A 212 12.00 8.00 7.32
N ASN A 213 11.78 8.67 8.45
CA ASN A 213 11.83 8.06 9.78
C ASN A 213 10.77 6.97 9.94
N TYR A 214 9.51 7.24 9.55
CA TYR A 214 8.45 6.22 9.58
C TYR A 214 8.75 5.04 8.65
N ARG A 215 9.38 5.29 7.49
CA ARG A 215 9.76 4.24 6.56
C ARG A 215 10.89 3.37 7.13
N CYS A 216 11.88 3.98 7.79
CA CYS A 216 12.94 3.26 8.48
C CYS A 216 12.41 2.42 9.64
N GLU A 217 11.59 2.99 10.52
CA GLU A 217 11.05 2.29 11.70
C GLU A 217 10.17 1.09 11.33
N ALA A 218 9.37 1.21 10.26
CA ALA A 218 8.58 0.10 9.75
C ALA A 218 9.47 -1.04 9.22
N ILE A 219 10.57 -0.71 8.52
CA ILE A 219 11.52 -1.70 7.99
C ILE A 219 12.31 -2.38 9.13
N THR A 220 12.76 -1.64 10.15
CA THR A 220 13.51 -2.22 11.29
C THR A 220 12.63 -3.07 12.18
N THR A 221 11.38 -2.67 12.44
CA THR A 221 10.44 -3.48 13.23
C THR A 221 10.05 -4.77 12.51
N ASP A 222 9.82 -4.71 11.20
CA ASP A 222 9.51 -5.90 10.39
C ASP A 222 10.73 -6.86 10.28
N LEU A 223 11.95 -6.33 10.11
CA LEU A 223 13.18 -7.14 10.08
C LEU A 223 13.53 -7.78 11.44
N CYS A 224 13.38 -7.03 12.54
CA CYS A 224 13.70 -7.53 13.88
C CYS A 224 12.66 -8.58 14.33
N ARG A 225 11.38 -8.40 13.98
CA ARG A 225 10.31 -9.36 14.29
C ARG A 225 10.37 -10.60 13.40
N SER A 226 10.74 -10.48 12.12
CA SER A 226 10.98 -11.63 11.24
C SER A 226 12.15 -12.50 11.75
N ARG A 227 13.23 -11.88 12.23
CA ARG A 227 14.37 -12.58 12.85
C ARG A 227 13.97 -13.32 14.12
N ASN A 228 13.16 -12.71 14.98
CA ASN A 228 12.70 -13.33 16.23
C ASN A 228 11.67 -14.45 15.99
N ALA A 229 10.81 -14.34 14.97
CA ALA A 229 9.87 -15.39 14.59
C ALA A 229 10.57 -16.63 14.01
N LEU A 230 11.67 -16.44 13.28
CA LEU A 230 12.51 -17.55 12.80
C LEU A 230 13.26 -18.24 13.95
N HIS A 231 13.64 -17.49 14.99
CA HIS A 231 14.31 -18.03 16.17
C HIS A 231 13.37 -18.79 17.13
N LEU A 232 12.10 -18.39 17.23
CA LEU A 232 11.08 -19.07 18.05
C LEU A 232 10.50 -20.32 17.38
N GLY A 233 10.58 -20.44 16.04
CA GLY A 233 10.21 -21.66 15.32
C GLY A 233 11.26 -22.78 15.36
N PHE A 234 12.46 -22.50 15.88
CA PHE A 234 13.54 -23.49 16.02
C PHE A 234 13.64 -24.09 17.43
N THR A 235 12.88 -23.60 18.42
CA THR A 235 12.95 -24.08 19.81
C THR A 235 11.87 -25.09 20.21
N ASP A 236 10.95 -25.47 19.31
CA ASP A 236 9.87 -26.45 19.56
C ASP A 236 10.10 -27.80 18.85
N GLN A 237 11.36 -28.20 18.66
CA GLN A 237 11.74 -29.58 18.32
C GLN A 237 12.73 -30.12 19.36
N SER A 238 12.21 -30.43 20.56
CA SER A 238 12.84 -31.35 21.50
C SER A 238 11.77 -32.20 22.17
#